data_AF-A0A1I9G9N6-F1
#
_entry.id   AF-A0A1I9G9N6-F1
#
_cell.length_a   1.000
_cell.length_b   1.000
_cell.length_c   1.000
_cell.angle_alpha   90.00
_cell.angle_beta   90.00
_cell.angle_gamma   90.00
#
_symmetry.space_group_name_H-M   'P 1'
#
loop_
_entity.id
_entity.type
_entity.pdbx_description
1 polymer ?
#
loop_
_entity_poly.entity_id
_entity_poly.type
_entity_poly.pdbx_seq_one_letter_code
_entity_poly.pdbx_strand_id
1 'polypeptide(L)'
;FKIELGLTGFKWLGNKSDELRRLGKTVLFSWEESIGFMLGHALDKDGITAAATFAELTSYLYSEQLTLAQQLLNIYSEYGFHLISSSYWFVPNQTTMKNIFAKIRKGSKYPQKIGKFDVKYVRDLTIGYDYEQPGNKQ
;
A
#
# COMPACT_ATOMS: atom_id res chain seq x y z
N PHE A 1 -1.98 9.47 14.00
CA PHE A 1 -2.70 8.78 12.92
C PHE A 1 -2.46 7.28 13.02
N LYS A 2 -3.43 6.43 12.68
CA LYS A 2 -3.25 4.96 12.60
C LYS A 2 -3.34 4.54 11.14
N ILE A 3 -2.44 3.65 10.73
CA ILE A 3 -2.41 3.08 9.38
C ILE A 3 -2.84 1.62 9.49
N GLU A 4 -3.77 1.21 8.63
CA GLU A 4 -4.20 -0.18 8.48
C GLU A 4 -3.71 -0.67 7.12
N LEU A 5 -3.01 -1.80 7.09
CA LEU A 5 -2.50 -2.41 5.87
C LEU A 5 -3.33 -3.65 5.53
N GLY A 6 -3.73 -3.78 4.28
CA GLY A 6 -4.61 -4.84 3.80
C GLY A 6 -4.01 -5.69 2.69
N LEU A 7 -4.77 -6.70 2.30
CA LEU A 7 -4.55 -7.44 1.05
C LEU A 7 -5.02 -6.62 -0.15
N THR A 8 -4.47 -6.93 -1.32
CA THR A 8 -4.97 -6.37 -2.58
C THR A 8 -6.43 -6.76 -2.79
N GLY A 9 -7.25 -5.79 -3.19
CA GLY A 9 -8.67 -5.97 -3.45
C GLY A 9 -9.49 -4.94 -2.71
N PHE A 10 -10.16 -4.08 -3.48
CA PHE A 10 -10.91 -2.96 -2.91
C PHE A 10 -12.06 -3.35 -1.96
N LYS A 11 -12.62 -4.56 -2.14
CA LYS A 11 -13.60 -5.14 -1.20
C LYS A 11 -13.07 -5.18 0.23
N TRP A 12 -11.77 -5.46 0.40
CA TRP A 12 -11.14 -5.47 1.71
C TRP A 12 -11.12 -4.06 2.32
N LEU A 13 -10.70 -3.06 1.53
CA LEU A 13 -10.65 -1.66 1.98
C LEU A 13 -12.02 -1.10 2.36
N GLY A 14 -13.05 -1.39 1.55
CA GLY A 14 -14.43 -0.99 1.84
C GLY A 14 -14.94 -1.61 3.14
N ASN A 15 -14.82 -2.94 3.27
CA ASN A 15 -15.25 -3.66 4.48
C ASN A 15 -14.51 -3.19 5.74
N LYS A 16 -13.18 -3.01 5.65
CA LYS A 16 -12.39 -2.56 6.79
C LYS A 16 -12.76 -1.14 7.19
N SER A 17 -12.99 -0.26 6.22
CA SER A 17 -13.40 1.12 6.49
C SER A 17 -14.76 1.19 7.17
N ASP A 18 -15.70 0.37 6.72
CA ASP A 18 -17.04 0.25 7.30
C ASP A 18 -17.01 -0.32 8.72
N GLU A 19 -16.19 -1.36 8.97
CA GLU A 19 -15.92 -1.87 10.32
C GLU A 19 -15.37 -0.78 11.26
N LEU A 20 -14.34 -0.05 10.82
CA LEU A 20 -13.73 1.03 11.61
C LEU A 20 -14.73 2.15 11.92
N ARG A 21 -15.57 2.54 10.94
CA ARG A 21 -16.63 3.53 11.14
C ARG A 21 -17.66 3.07 12.16
N ARG A 22 -18.08 1.80 12.12
CA ARG A 22 -18.97 1.22 13.16
C ARG A 22 -18.35 1.24 14.55
N LEU A 23 -17.02 1.14 14.65
CA LEU A 23 -16.27 1.29 15.90
C LEU A 23 -16.03 2.76 16.31
N GLY A 24 -16.72 3.71 15.66
CA GLY A 24 -16.62 5.14 15.95
C GLY A 24 -15.31 5.78 15.47
N LYS A 25 -14.60 5.15 14.53
CA LYS A 25 -13.37 5.71 13.95
C LYS A 25 -13.67 6.50 12.67
N THR A 26 -12.95 7.59 12.50
CA THR A 26 -12.96 8.33 11.23
C THR A 26 -11.89 7.76 10.30
N VAL A 27 -12.33 7.21 9.17
CA VAL A 27 -11.44 6.78 8.09
C VAL A 27 -11.25 7.97 7.16
N LEU A 28 -10.05 8.55 7.18
CA LEU A 28 -9.72 9.75 6.42
C LEU A 28 -9.48 9.45 4.94
N PHE A 29 -8.83 8.31 4.67
CA PHE A 29 -8.33 7.99 3.35
C PHE A 29 -8.08 6.49 3.23
N SER A 30 -8.41 5.90 2.09
CA SER A 30 -8.02 4.53 1.74
C SER A 30 -7.66 4.47 0.26
N TRP A 31 -6.63 3.70 -0.10
CA TRP A 31 -6.15 3.66 -1.47
C TRP A 31 -5.39 2.38 -1.80
N GLU A 32 -5.23 2.12 -3.10
CA GLU A 32 -4.39 1.08 -3.67
C GLU A 32 -3.46 1.69 -4.72
N GLU A 33 -2.25 1.13 -4.88
CA GLU A 33 -1.26 1.56 -5.89
C GLU A 33 -1.80 1.54 -7.34
N SER A 34 -2.79 0.69 -7.62
CA SER A 34 -3.49 0.60 -8.92
C SER A 34 -4.48 1.74 -9.19
N ILE A 35 -4.17 2.96 -8.74
CA ILE A 35 -4.96 4.19 -8.94
C ILE A 35 -6.39 4.06 -8.37
N GLY A 36 -6.52 3.33 -7.26
CA GLY A 36 -7.79 3.19 -6.55
C GLY A 36 -7.83 4.09 -5.33
N PHE A 37 -8.74 5.06 -5.27
CA PHE A 37 -8.89 5.95 -4.13
C PHE A 37 -10.30 5.87 -3.55
N MET A 38 -10.38 5.88 -2.22
CA MET A 38 -11.61 5.96 -1.43
C MET A 38 -11.49 7.17 -0.51
N LEU A 39 -12.23 8.21 -0.84
CA LEU A 39 -12.33 9.44 -0.06
C LEU A 39 -13.79 9.64 0.32
N GLY A 40 -14.03 10.15 1.53
CA GLY A 40 -15.39 10.36 2.02
C GLY A 40 -16.14 9.05 2.29
N HIS A 41 -17.44 9.01 2.00
CA HIS A 41 -18.33 7.95 2.48
C HIS A 41 -18.42 6.72 1.58
N ALA A 42 -18.04 6.82 0.31
CA ALA A 42 -18.07 5.70 -0.62
C ALA A 42 -17.30 4.49 -0.04
N LEU A 43 -17.85 3.29 -0.21
CA LEU A 43 -17.20 2.02 0.13
C LEU A 43 -16.67 1.32 -1.13
N ASP A 44 -16.47 2.09 -2.21
CA ASP A 44 -15.92 1.67 -3.50
C ASP A 44 -14.98 2.75 -4.07
N LYS A 45 -14.22 2.40 -5.12
CA LYS A 45 -13.34 3.35 -5.83
C LYS A 45 -14.19 4.49 -6.36
N ASP A 46 -13.83 5.72 -6.00
CA ASP A 46 -14.54 6.90 -6.45
C ASP A 46 -13.57 7.93 -7.02
N GLY A 47 -13.39 7.84 -8.35
CA GLY A 47 -12.54 8.76 -9.09
C GLY A 47 -13.09 10.19 -9.14
N ILE A 48 -14.42 10.37 -9.04
CA ILE A 48 -15.04 11.70 -9.08
C ILE A 48 -14.78 12.42 -7.76
N THR A 49 -15.04 11.75 -6.64
CA THR A 49 -14.74 12.30 -5.31
C THR A 49 -13.23 12.52 -5.14
N ALA A 50 -12.39 11.61 -5.66
CA ALA A 50 -10.95 11.82 -5.65
C ALA A 50 -10.51 13.05 -6.45
N ALA A 51 -11.05 13.23 -7.66
CA ALA A 51 -10.76 14.39 -8.49
C ALA A 51 -11.22 15.70 -7.83
N ALA A 52 -12.42 15.72 -7.24
CA ALA A 52 -12.95 16.88 -6.54
C ALA A 52 -12.09 17.24 -5.32
N THR A 53 -11.71 16.25 -4.51
CA THR A 53 -10.82 16.44 -3.35
C THR A 53 -9.44 16.96 -3.78
N PHE A 54 -8.90 16.45 -4.89
CA PHE A 54 -7.63 16.92 -5.42
C PHE A 54 -7.71 18.35 -5.97
N ALA A 55 -8.84 18.73 -6.58
CA ALA A 55 -9.09 20.10 -7.01
C ALA A 55 -9.19 21.06 -5.81
N GLU A 56 -9.84 20.65 -4.72
CA GLU A 56 -9.88 21.41 -3.47
C GLU A 56 -8.47 21.60 -2.87
N LEU A 57 -7.67 20.52 -2.78
CA LEU A 57 -6.26 20.60 -2.38
C LEU A 57 -5.50 21.59 -3.24
N THR A 58 -5.68 21.55 -4.56
CA THR A 58 -5.01 22.45 -5.50
C THR A 58 -5.41 23.90 -5.27
N SER A 59 -6.70 24.18 -5.07
CA SER A 59 -7.21 25.52 -4.77
C SER A 59 -6.66 26.06 -3.45
N TYR A 60 -6.59 25.22 -2.41
CA TYR A 60 -6.02 25.58 -1.12
C TYR A 60 -4.53 25.90 -1.23
N LEU A 61 -3.75 25.05 -1.89
CA LEU A 61 -2.32 25.32 -2.09
C LEU A 61 -2.10 26.60 -2.90
N TYR A 62 -2.95 26.85 -3.90
CA TYR A 62 -2.88 28.09 -4.65
C TYR A 62 -3.13 29.34 -3.79
N SER A 63 -4.07 29.29 -2.83
CA SER A 63 -4.26 30.41 -1.88
C SER A 63 -3.06 30.61 -0.96
N GLU A 64 -2.32 29.55 -0.67
CA GLU A 64 -1.05 29.58 0.08
C GLU A 64 0.17 29.91 -0.82
N GLN A 65 -0.04 30.31 -2.08
CA GLN A 65 1.02 30.60 -3.06
C GLN A 65 1.97 29.41 -3.31
N LEU A 66 1.47 28.19 -3.13
CA LEU A 66 2.18 26.94 -3.37
C LEU A 66 1.65 26.22 -4.61
N THR A 67 2.58 25.62 -5.35
CA THR A 67 2.25 24.64 -6.39
C THR A 67 2.17 23.23 -5.78
N LEU A 68 1.45 22.32 -6.44
CA LEU A 68 1.42 20.90 -6.07
C LEU A 68 2.84 20.28 -6.02
N ALA A 69 3.72 20.67 -6.94
CA ALA A 69 5.09 20.17 -6.97
C ALA A 69 5.91 20.64 -5.76
N GLN A 70 5.77 21.91 -5.36
CA GLN A 70 6.39 22.42 -4.14
C GLN A 70 5.85 21.70 -2.90
N GLN A 71 4.52 21.49 -2.84
CA GLN A 71 3.94 20.77 -1.71
C GLN A 71 4.43 19.31 -1.65
N LEU A 72 4.60 18.64 -2.78
CA LEU A 72 5.17 17.31 -2.83
C LEU A 72 6.62 17.29 -2.31
N LEU A 73 7.44 18.29 -2.69
CA LEU A 73 8.80 18.44 -2.17
C LEU A 73 8.82 18.72 -0.66
N ASN A 74 7.88 19.53 -0.16
CA ASN A 74 7.73 19.78 1.28
C ASN A 74 7.43 18.48 2.03
N ILE A 75 6.51 17.65 1.51
CA ILE A 75 6.20 16.34 2.07
C ILE A 75 7.44 15.43 2.08
N TYR A 76 8.22 15.39 0.99
CA TYR A 76 9.46 14.61 0.97
C TYR A 76 10.52 15.14 1.93
N SER A 77 10.59 16.46 2.12
CA SER A 77 11.51 17.07 3.08
C SER A 77 11.13 16.74 4.52
N GLU A 78 9.84 16.64 4.83
CA GLU A 78 9.34 16.38 6.19
C GLU A 78 9.36 14.89 6.55
N TYR A 79 8.90 14.03 5.65
CA TYR A 79 8.70 12.60 5.93
C TYR A 79 9.74 11.68 5.28
N GLY A 80 10.60 12.23 4.42
CA GLY A 80 11.59 11.49 3.66
C GLY A 80 11.10 11.10 2.25
N PHE A 81 12.05 10.66 1.43
CA PHE A 81 11.78 10.24 0.05
C PHE A 81 11.31 8.80 0.00
N HIS A 82 10.13 8.60 -0.60
CA HIS A 82 9.58 7.28 -0.88
C HIS A 82 9.54 7.06 -2.39
N LEU A 83 10.46 6.22 -2.90
CA LEU A 83 10.51 5.84 -4.32
C LEU A 83 9.88 4.45 -4.49
N ILE A 84 8.98 4.33 -5.47
CA ILE A 84 8.45 3.05 -5.92
C ILE A 84 8.90 2.78 -7.35
N SER A 85 9.39 1.56 -7.60
CA SER A 85 9.73 1.08 -8.94
C SER A 85 9.14 -0.32 -9.11
N SER A 86 8.02 -0.38 -9.82
CA SER A 86 7.27 -1.61 -10.06
C SER A 86 7.65 -2.19 -11.43
N SER A 87 7.82 -3.51 -11.50
CA SER A 87 8.04 -4.23 -12.76
C SER A 87 7.15 -5.47 -12.83
N TYR A 88 6.80 -5.87 -14.05
CA TYR A 88 5.94 -7.01 -14.30
C TYR A 88 6.68 -8.03 -15.16
N TRP A 89 6.60 -9.30 -14.75
CA TRP A 89 7.21 -10.43 -15.45
C TRP A 89 6.13 -11.42 -15.82
N PHE A 90 5.97 -11.66 -17.12
CA PHE A 90 5.06 -12.69 -17.61
C PHE A 90 5.78 -14.02 -17.64
N VAL A 91 5.30 -15.00 -16.86
CA VAL A 91 5.84 -16.37 -16.81
C VAL A 91 4.74 -17.33 -17.28
N PRO A 92 4.68 -17.67 -18.59
CA PRO A 92 3.60 -18.49 -19.13
C PRO A 92 3.57 -19.92 -18.55
N ASN A 93 4.73 -20.44 -18.16
CA ASN A 93 4.85 -21.79 -17.61
C ASN A 93 4.60 -21.80 -16.09
N GLN A 94 3.49 -22.42 -15.68
CA GLN A 94 3.11 -22.52 -14.26
C GLN A 94 4.12 -23.30 -13.41
N THR A 95 4.77 -24.32 -13.98
CA THR A 95 5.80 -25.10 -13.27
C THR A 95 7.02 -24.23 -12.97
N THR A 96 7.43 -23.38 -13.90
CA THR A 96 8.51 -22.40 -13.68
C THR A 96 8.17 -21.47 -12.52
N MET A 97 6.96 -20.91 -12.51
CA MET A 97 6.49 -20.05 -11.42
C MET A 97 6.51 -20.76 -10.06
N LYS A 98 5.96 -21.98 -9.98
CA LYS A 98 5.98 -22.81 -8.75
C LYS A 98 7.41 -23.06 -8.27
N ASN A 99 8.32 -23.38 -9.18
CA ASN A 99 9.72 -23.65 -8.85
C ASN A 99 10.45 -22.41 -8.34
N ILE A 100 10.19 -21.22 -8.89
CA ILE A 100 10.77 -19.96 -8.41
C ILE A 100 10.36 -19.72 -6.95
N PHE A 101 9.06 -19.77 -6.65
CA PHE A 101 8.58 -19.54 -5.29
C PHE A 101 9.00 -20.63 -4.30
N ALA A 102 9.04 -21.90 -4.74
CA ALA A 102 9.58 -22.99 -3.92
C ALA A 102 11.07 -22.77 -3.59
N LYS A 103 11.86 -22.24 -4.53
CA LYS A 103 13.27 -21.89 -4.29
C LYS A 103 13.41 -20.74 -3.30
N ILE A 104 12.61 -19.68 -3.44
CA ILE A 104 12.59 -18.54 -2.50
C ILE A 104 12.26 -19.01 -1.08
N ARG A 105 11.37 -19.99 -0.93
CA ARG A 105 10.95 -20.56 0.35
C ARG A 105 11.86 -21.68 0.88
N LYS A 106 12.87 -22.10 0.12
CA LYS A 106 13.56 -23.37 0.37
C LYS A 106 14.18 -23.39 1.78
N GLY A 107 13.72 -24.33 2.60
CA GLY A 107 14.18 -24.53 3.98
C GLY A 107 13.67 -23.52 5.00
N SER A 108 12.58 -22.80 4.69
CA SER A 108 12.02 -21.70 5.52
C SER A 108 13.03 -20.58 5.83
N LYS A 109 14.12 -20.53 5.06
CA LYS A 109 15.14 -19.50 5.10
C LYS A 109 14.92 -18.62 3.89
N TYR A 110 14.02 -17.67 4.02
CA TYR A 110 13.84 -16.63 3.02
C TYR A 110 15.18 -15.91 2.76
N PRO A 111 15.36 -15.28 1.59
CA PRO A 111 16.55 -14.50 1.30
C PRO A 111 16.84 -13.51 2.43
N GLN A 112 18.07 -13.53 2.94
CA GLN A 112 18.51 -12.61 4.00
C GLN A 112 19.08 -11.31 3.43
N LYS A 113 19.35 -11.27 2.12
CA LYS A 113 19.88 -10.11 1.41
C LYS A 113 19.20 -9.92 0.05
N ILE A 114 19.06 -8.67 -0.35
CA ILE A 114 18.69 -8.25 -1.71
C ILE A 114 19.77 -7.30 -2.20
N GLY A 115 20.61 -7.77 -3.14
CA GLY A 115 21.82 -7.05 -3.53
C GLY A 115 22.74 -6.83 -2.31
N LYS A 116 23.02 -5.58 -1.98
CA LYS A 116 23.86 -5.18 -0.84
C LYS A 116 23.08 -4.96 0.47
N PHE A 117 21.76 -5.05 0.46
CA PHE A 117 20.90 -4.71 1.58
C PHE A 117 20.43 -5.95 2.33
N ASP A 118 20.36 -5.87 3.65
CA ASP A 118 19.79 -6.92 4.49
C ASP A 118 18.25 -6.90 4.44
N VAL A 119 17.64 -8.07 4.40
CA VAL A 119 16.18 -8.24 4.45
C VAL A 119 15.74 -8.12 5.90
N LYS A 120 15.00 -7.04 6.20
CA LYS A 120 14.54 -6.76 7.57
C LYS A 120 13.40 -7.67 8.01
N TYR A 121 12.44 -7.94 7.12
CA TYR A 121 11.27 -8.76 7.39
C TYR A 121 10.79 -9.43 6.12
N VAL A 122 10.05 -10.53 6.28
CA VAL A 122 9.40 -11.25 5.19
C VAL A 122 7.95 -11.51 5.56
N ARG A 123 7.05 -11.20 4.63
CA ARG A 123 5.64 -11.54 4.69
C ARG A 123 5.29 -12.46 3.51
N ASP A 124 4.92 -13.69 3.80
CA ASP A 124 4.46 -14.68 2.82
C ASP A 124 2.99 -14.99 3.04
N LEU A 125 2.17 -14.26 2.27
CA LEU A 125 0.72 -14.35 2.31
C LEU A 125 0.17 -15.72 1.88
N THR A 126 0.98 -16.56 1.20
CA THR A 126 0.52 -17.88 0.77
C THR A 126 0.43 -18.87 1.92
N ILE A 127 1.28 -18.72 2.93
CA ILE A 127 1.36 -19.64 4.08
C ILE A 127 1.05 -18.94 5.42
N GLY A 128 0.67 -17.66 5.38
CA GLY A 128 0.38 -16.85 6.56
C GLY A 128 1.60 -16.57 7.43
N TYR A 129 2.80 -16.54 6.84
CA TYR A 129 4.04 -16.24 7.57
C TYR A 129 4.31 -14.74 7.56
N ASP A 130 4.52 -14.15 8.72
CA ASP A 130 4.89 -12.73 8.85
C ASP A 130 5.91 -12.56 9.98
N TYR A 131 7.15 -12.24 9.62
CA TYR A 131 8.26 -12.04 10.56
C TYR A 131 7.99 -10.92 11.58
N GLU A 132 7.10 -9.97 11.26
CA GLU A 132 6.80 -8.84 12.14
C GLU A 132 5.74 -9.17 13.21
N GLN A 133 5.09 -10.34 13.12
CA GLN A 133 4.01 -10.72 14.03
C GLN A 133 4.46 -11.73 15.10
N PRO A 134 3.84 -11.72 16.30
CA PRO A 134 4.12 -12.71 17.34
C PRO A 134 3.98 -14.15 16.83
N GLY A 135 5.03 -14.96 17.01
CA GLY A 135 5.04 -16.34 16.53
C GLY A 135 5.20 -16.51 15.02
N ASN A 136 5.57 -15.44 14.31
CA ASN A 136 5.75 -15.37 12.86
C ASN A 136 4.49 -15.74 12.05
N LYS A 137 3.29 -15.45 12.59
CA LYS A 137 2.01 -15.77 11.97
C LYS A 137 1.17 -14.51 11.80
N GLN A 138 0.56 -14.39 10.64
CA GLN A 138 -0.43 -13.36 10.34
C GLN A 138 -1.76 -13.62 11.05
#